data_AF-A0A7H1C550-F1
#
_entry.id   AF-A0A7H1C550-F1
#
_cell.length_a   1.000
_cell.length_b   1.000
_cell.length_c   1.000
_cell.angle_alpha   90.00
_cell.angle_beta   90.00
_cell.angle_gamma   90.00
#
_symmetry.space_group_name_H-M   'P 1'
#
loop_
_entity.id
_entity.type
_entity.pdbx_description
1 polymer ?
#
loop_
_entity_poly.entity_id
_entity_poly.type
_entity_poly.pdbx_seq_one_letter_code
_entity_poly.pdbx_strand_id
1 'polypeptide(L)'
;MSIKKVTLASLILLSLTACGSGGSGGNSNNATKPNAKPQTTQQQVDKAAAEKAAKEKAAKEKAAKEKAAKGKAEAERLAAEKAAKEKAEAERLAAEKAAKEKAEAERLAAEKAAKEKAEAERLAAEKAAKEKAEAERLAAEKAAKEKAEAERLAAEKAAKEKAEAERLAAEKAEQERQAKIAQLKPIAVEAGLDEGTAESLADQNLSKTPDEFKKIAEDYKLQLDIAQAKGISNGTYPVGLITNISGSGLSSVETINALTKADRPHKMVYNQPYSVVIADYSGYVAYNNQTGKIFSDDRISSIHVRGLKTAEEAIPNEGTATYSGKAFNGTIRSDYDWETGFTDKVIEGKVTYNVDFNNRIGSGEITGLGDDVILEQGAISGTGITSSARQSYRSGQYSLDFYGPEAQEIGGKVILEGKDTIGFGGTRGDIQK
;
A
#
# COMPACT_ATOMS: atom_id res chain seq x y z
N MET A 1 8.19 -20.65 -10.86
CA MET A 1 8.39 -20.87 -12.32
C MET A 1 7.55 -19.85 -13.08
N SER A 2 8.08 -19.21 -14.12
CA SER A 2 7.35 -18.20 -14.91
C SER A 2 7.10 -18.67 -16.35
N ILE A 3 5.86 -19.09 -16.62
CA ILE A 3 5.35 -19.61 -17.90
C ILE A 3 3.86 -19.20 -17.92
N LYS A 4 3.28 -18.49 -18.91
CA LYS A 4 3.74 -18.12 -20.26
C LYS A 4 2.89 -16.96 -20.86
N LYS A 5 3.19 -16.58 -22.11
CA LYS A 5 2.36 -15.86 -23.11
C LYS A 5 2.27 -14.33 -23.02
N VAL A 6 3.19 -13.70 -23.76
CA VAL A 6 2.92 -12.49 -24.56
C VAL A 6 1.97 -12.85 -25.70
N THR A 7 1.00 -11.98 -26.00
CA THR A 7 0.46 -11.79 -27.36
C THR A 7 0.18 -10.29 -27.54
N LEU A 8 0.80 -9.65 -28.53
CA LEU A 8 0.56 -8.25 -28.88
C LEU A 8 -0.02 -8.21 -30.30
N ALA A 9 -1.08 -7.42 -30.53
CA ALA A 9 -1.74 -7.31 -31.84
C ALA A 9 -2.45 -5.96 -31.99
N SER A 10 -2.59 -5.50 -33.23
CA SER A 10 -3.37 -4.31 -33.66
C SER A 10 -2.84 -2.95 -33.17
N LEU A 11 -2.99 -1.82 -33.88
CA LEU A 11 -3.35 -1.51 -35.28
C LEU A 11 -2.62 -0.17 -35.64
N ILE A 12 -2.49 0.31 -36.88
CA ILE A 12 -3.41 1.19 -37.64
C ILE A 12 -2.72 1.50 -39.00
N LEU A 13 -3.49 1.87 -40.04
CA LEU A 13 -3.03 2.18 -41.41
C LEU A 13 -2.89 3.70 -41.72
N LEU A 14 -2.52 4.00 -42.98
CA LEU A 14 -2.52 5.31 -43.70
C LEU A 14 -1.17 6.06 -43.67
N SER A 15 -0.77 6.80 -44.73
CA SER A 15 -1.47 7.17 -45.98
C SER A 15 -0.58 7.12 -47.24
N LEU A 16 -1.23 7.29 -48.41
CA LEU A 16 -0.68 7.20 -49.75
C LEU A 16 0.28 8.35 -50.11
N THR A 17 1.21 8.09 -51.04
CA THR A 17 1.24 8.85 -52.32
C THR A 17 1.96 8.06 -53.41
N ALA A 18 1.63 8.32 -54.66
CA ALA A 18 2.20 7.64 -55.82
C ALA A 18 2.64 8.65 -56.89
N CYS A 19 3.72 8.33 -57.60
CA CYS A 19 4.01 8.91 -58.90
C CYS A 19 4.73 7.87 -59.77
N GLY A 20 4.02 7.32 -60.75
CA GLY A 20 4.58 6.49 -61.80
C GLY A 20 3.90 6.86 -63.10
N SER A 21 4.68 7.16 -64.14
CA SER A 21 4.20 7.52 -65.48
C SER A 21 4.82 6.59 -66.52
N GLY A 22 4.04 6.27 -67.55
CA GLY A 22 4.50 5.47 -68.69
C GLY A 22 5.44 6.26 -69.62
N GLY A 23 5.99 5.64 -70.67
CA GLY A 23 5.66 4.31 -71.20
C GLY A 23 5.27 4.38 -72.68
N SER A 24 6.24 4.67 -73.53
CA SER A 24 6.18 4.69 -75.00
C SER A 24 7.63 4.71 -75.52
N GLY A 25 8.02 4.13 -76.66
CA GLY A 25 7.28 3.38 -77.67
C GLY A 25 7.89 3.62 -79.06
N GLY A 26 8.55 2.62 -79.67
CA GLY A 26 9.18 2.80 -81.00
C GLY A 26 10.21 1.72 -81.38
N ASN A 27 9.86 0.87 -82.34
CA ASN A 27 10.69 -0.22 -82.89
C ASN A 27 11.61 0.25 -84.04
N SER A 28 12.81 -0.35 -84.21
CA SER A 28 13.41 -0.65 -85.54
C SER A 28 14.68 -1.54 -85.53
N ASN A 29 14.51 -2.77 -86.02
CA ASN A 29 15.25 -3.40 -87.14
C ASN A 29 16.78 -3.70 -87.10
N ASN A 30 17.06 -5.02 -87.09
CA ASN A 30 17.98 -5.80 -87.96
C ASN A 30 18.30 -5.17 -89.36
N ALA A 31 19.37 -5.49 -90.11
CA ALA A 31 20.46 -6.47 -89.95
C ALA A 31 21.67 -6.14 -90.89
N THR A 32 22.84 -6.73 -90.62
CA THR A 32 23.90 -7.05 -91.63
C THR A 32 24.48 -8.44 -91.27
N LYS A 33 25.10 -9.25 -92.15
CA LYS A 33 25.61 -9.09 -93.53
C LYS A 33 25.57 -10.49 -94.23
N PRO A 34 25.24 -10.64 -95.53
CA PRO A 34 24.99 -11.97 -96.12
C PRO A 34 26.16 -12.66 -96.85
N ASN A 35 25.93 -13.97 -97.04
CA ASN A 35 26.61 -15.10 -97.69
C ASN A 35 27.40 -14.89 -99.02
N ALA A 36 28.08 -15.96 -99.50
CA ALA A 36 29.00 -15.92 -100.65
C ALA A 36 28.69 -16.93 -101.79
N LYS A 37 29.03 -16.52 -103.04
CA LYS A 37 29.00 -17.27 -104.34
C LYS A 37 27.63 -17.78 -104.84
N PRO A 38 27.38 -17.68 -106.16
CA PRO A 38 27.56 -18.86 -107.03
C PRO A 38 28.28 -18.54 -108.38
N GLN A 39 28.06 -19.37 -109.42
CA GLN A 39 28.80 -19.40 -110.69
C GLN A 39 27.95 -19.09 -111.94
N THR A 40 28.66 -18.72 -113.02
CA THR A 40 28.49 -18.96 -114.48
C THR A 40 27.22 -19.70 -114.97
N THR A 41 26.65 -19.45 -116.18
CA THR A 41 27.19 -18.97 -117.49
C THR A 41 26.04 -18.51 -118.41
N GLN A 42 26.30 -17.78 -119.52
CA GLN A 42 26.19 -18.27 -120.93
C GLN A 42 26.25 -17.14 -122.00
N GLN A 43 27.10 -17.36 -123.03
CA GLN A 43 27.15 -16.85 -124.44
C GLN A 43 26.44 -15.52 -124.83
N GLN A 44 27.08 -14.53 -125.49
CA GLN A 44 27.76 -14.52 -126.82
C GLN A 44 26.87 -14.87 -128.03
N VAL A 45 26.69 -13.90 -128.95
CA VAL A 45 27.33 -13.84 -130.29
C VAL A 45 27.08 -12.46 -130.92
N ASP A 46 28.10 -11.78 -131.49
CA ASP A 46 28.30 -11.66 -132.95
C ASP A 46 29.43 -10.68 -133.35
N LYS A 47 29.93 -10.80 -134.60
CA LYS A 47 30.85 -9.87 -135.35
C LYS A 47 32.21 -9.51 -134.67
N ALA A 48 33.41 -10.03 -135.00
CA ALA A 48 34.11 -10.56 -136.21
C ALA A 48 35.19 -9.59 -136.74
N ALA A 49 36.41 -10.01 -137.13
CA ALA A 49 37.08 -11.36 -137.16
C ALA A 49 38.31 -11.39 -136.18
N ALA A 50 39.46 -12.10 -136.26
CA ALA A 50 40.21 -13.07 -137.13
C ALA A 50 41.41 -13.61 -136.25
N GLU A 51 42.31 -14.58 -136.50
CA GLU A 51 42.62 -15.77 -137.37
C GLU A 51 43.87 -16.48 -136.68
N LYS A 52 44.40 -17.72 -136.90
CA LYS A 52 44.06 -18.95 -137.68
C LYS A 52 45.08 -20.13 -137.53
N ALA A 53 44.66 -21.21 -136.83
CA ALA A 53 44.92 -22.66 -137.08
C ALA A 53 46.24 -23.45 -136.74
N ALA A 54 46.03 -24.68 -136.16
CA ALA A 54 46.73 -26.01 -136.31
C ALA A 54 48.07 -26.40 -135.58
N LYS A 55 48.52 -27.68 -135.41
CA LYS A 55 47.90 -29.00 -134.97
C LYS A 55 48.92 -30.20 -134.78
N GLU A 56 48.53 -31.28 -134.07
CA GLU A 56 48.87 -32.75 -134.20
C GLU A 56 49.85 -33.52 -133.25
N LYS A 57 50.33 -34.77 -133.58
CA LYS A 57 50.30 -35.96 -132.66
C LYS A 57 51.33 -37.15 -132.86
N ALA A 58 51.36 -38.13 -131.92
CA ALA A 58 52.29 -39.29 -131.66
C ALA A 58 52.11 -40.69 -132.39
N ALA A 59 53.04 -41.67 -132.18
CA ALA A 59 52.95 -43.14 -132.54
C ALA A 59 54.02 -44.01 -131.77
N LYS A 60 53.96 -45.33 -131.42
CA LYS A 60 53.45 -46.65 -131.94
C LYS A 60 54.45 -47.46 -132.81
N GLU A 61 54.61 -48.81 -132.79
CA GLU A 61 54.04 -49.98 -132.03
C GLU A 61 54.84 -51.32 -132.25
N LYS A 62 54.63 -52.39 -131.43
CA LYS A 62 54.45 -53.84 -131.84
C LYS A 62 55.60 -54.91 -131.86
N ALA A 63 55.88 -55.60 -130.73
CA ALA A 63 56.34 -57.03 -130.61
C ALA A 63 56.32 -57.47 -129.13
N ALA A 64 55.43 -58.32 -128.55
CA ALA A 64 54.59 -59.42 -129.01
C ALA A 64 55.35 -60.69 -129.48
N LYS A 65 55.01 -61.93 -129.05
CA LYS A 65 53.72 -62.36 -128.43
C LYS A 65 53.74 -63.57 -127.46
N GLU A 66 54.83 -64.32 -127.30
CA GLU A 66 54.73 -65.73 -126.88
C GLU A 66 54.71 -66.04 -125.37
N LYS A 67 55.43 -65.27 -124.53
CA LYS A 67 55.66 -65.64 -123.10
C LYS A 67 54.47 -65.35 -122.14
N ALA A 68 53.27 -65.15 -122.67
CA ALA A 68 52.13 -64.57 -121.93
C ALA A 68 51.24 -65.57 -121.18
N ALA A 69 51.34 -66.88 -121.43
CA ALA A 69 50.35 -67.85 -120.98
C ALA A 69 50.48 -68.29 -119.50
N LYS A 70 51.72 -68.41 -118.96
CA LYS A 70 51.94 -69.08 -117.66
C LYS A 70 51.87 -68.15 -116.44
N GLY A 71 52.10 -66.84 -116.62
CA GLY A 71 52.19 -65.88 -115.51
C GLY A 71 50.86 -65.48 -114.85
N LYS A 72 49.71 -65.79 -115.47
CA LYS A 72 48.40 -65.40 -114.91
C LYS A 72 47.93 -66.26 -113.72
N ALA A 73 48.29 -67.54 -113.69
CA ALA A 73 47.78 -68.47 -112.67
C ALA A 73 48.42 -68.29 -111.27
N GLU A 74 49.61 -67.70 -111.20
CA GLU A 74 50.37 -67.57 -109.95
C GLU A 74 50.03 -66.29 -109.17
N ALA A 75 49.66 -65.22 -109.88
CA ALA A 75 49.27 -63.94 -109.28
C ALA A 75 47.96 -64.01 -108.47
N GLU A 76 47.01 -64.84 -108.90
CA GLU A 76 45.67 -64.93 -108.31
C GLU A 76 45.68 -65.60 -106.92
N ARG A 77 46.57 -66.58 -106.71
CA ARG A 77 46.71 -67.27 -105.41
C ARG A 77 47.27 -66.34 -104.30
N LEU A 78 48.23 -65.48 -104.65
CA LEU A 78 48.88 -64.56 -103.70
C LEU A 78 47.96 -63.41 -103.22
N ALA A 79 46.92 -63.08 -103.99
CA ALA A 79 45.92 -62.08 -103.58
C ALA A 79 45.00 -62.59 -102.45
N ALA A 80 44.57 -63.86 -102.54
CA ALA A 80 43.64 -64.45 -101.57
C ALA A 80 44.25 -64.61 -100.17
N GLU A 81 45.52 -65.03 -100.08
CA GLU A 81 46.20 -65.29 -98.80
C GLU A 81 46.36 -64.02 -97.95
N LYS A 82 46.61 -62.86 -98.59
CA LYS A 82 46.77 -61.58 -97.88
C LYS A 82 45.49 -61.12 -97.20
N ALA A 83 44.36 -61.20 -97.90
CA ALA A 83 43.05 -60.76 -97.40
C ALA A 83 42.56 -61.59 -96.19
N ALA A 84 42.91 -62.87 -96.14
CA ALA A 84 42.56 -63.73 -95.00
C ALA A 84 43.29 -63.31 -93.70
N LYS A 85 44.56 -62.89 -93.81
CA LYS A 85 45.41 -62.57 -92.65
C LYS A 85 45.04 -61.24 -91.99
N GLU A 86 44.71 -60.23 -92.80
CA GLU A 86 44.31 -58.89 -92.35
C GLU A 86 42.98 -58.91 -91.57
N LYS A 87 42.03 -59.77 -91.97
CA LYS A 87 40.73 -59.91 -91.28
C LYS A 87 40.87 -60.49 -89.87
N ALA A 88 41.78 -61.46 -89.67
CA ALA A 88 41.99 -62.11 -88.37
C ALA A 88 42.64 -61.17 -87.33
N GLU A 89 43.47 -60.23 -87.76
CA GLU A 89 44.12 -59.27 -86.83
C GLU A 89 43.13 -58.22 -86.31
N ALA A 90 42.19 -57.77 -87.15
CA ALA A 90 41.11 -56.86 -86.74
C ALA A 90 40.19 -57.49 -85.68
N GLU A 91 39.89 -58.79 -85.79
CA GLU A 91 39.02 -59.52 -84.87
C GLU A 91 39.63 -59.65 -83.46
N ARG A 92 40.95 -59.87 -83.37
CA ARG A 92 41.69 -59.89 -82.09
C ARG A 92 41.62 -58.57 -81.33
N LEU A 93 41.78 -57.44 -82.03
CA LEU A 93 41.77 -56.10 -81.42
C LEU A 93 40.38 -55.69 -80.90
N ALA A 94 39.30 -56.22 -81.48
CA ALA A 94 37.94 -56.03 -80.96
C ALA A 94 37.74 -56.77 -79.62
N ALA A 95 38.21 -58.01 -79.52
CA ALA A 95 38.09 -58.81 -78.30
C ALA A 95 38.83 -58.21 -77.10
N GLU A 96 40.04 -57.66 -77.31
CA GLU A 96 40.84 -57.06 -76.23
C GLU A 96 40.17 -55.83 -75.60
N LYS A 97 39.55 -54.96 -76.41
CA LYS A 97 38.79 -53.80 -75.90
C LYS A 97 37.60 -54.22 -75.03
N ALA A 98 36.80 -55.18 -75.51
CA ALA A 98 35.62 -55.66 -74.80
C ALA A 98 35.96 -56.28 -73.43
N ALA A 99 37.10 -56.99 -73.33
CA ALA A 99 37.58 -57.53 -72.05
C ALA A 99 37.94 -56.42 -71.05
N LYS A 100 38.58 -55.35 -71.52
CA LYS A 100 39.04 -54.23 -70.67
C LYS A 100 37.89 -53.37 -70.15
N GLU A 101 36.91 -53.10 -71.00
CA GLU A 101 35.70 -52.35 -70.66
C GLU A 101 34.84 -53.08 -69.62
N LYS A 102 34.72 -54.42 -69.72
CA LYS A 102 34.01 -55.24 -68.73
C LYS A 102 34.66 -55.18 -67.34
N ALA A 103 35.99 -55.25 -67.26
CA ALA A 103 36.71 -55.20 -65.99
C ALA A 103 36.58 -53.84 -65.27
N GLU A 104 36.51 -52.73 -66.01
CA GLU A 104 36.29 -51.41 -65.43
C GLU A 104 34.86 -51.23 -64.90
N ALA A 105 33.85 -51.75 -65.60
CA ALA A 105 32.47 -51.78 -65.11
C ALA A 105 32.32 -52.60 -63.81
N GLU A 106 33.02 -53.73 -63.71
CA GLU A 106 33.00 -54.61 -62.52
C GLU A 106 33.64 -53.93 -61.29
N ARG A 107 34.75 -53.20 -61.48
CA ARG A 107 35.36 -52.36 -60.42
C ARG A 107 34.40 -51.28 -59.91
N LEU A 108 33.73 -50.56 -60.82
CA LEU A 108 32.79 -49.49 -60.46
C LEU A 108 31.52 -50.01 -59.74
N ALA A 109 31.10 -51.24 -60.03
CA ALA A 109 30.03 -51.91 -59.28
C ALA A 109 30.45 -52.24 -57.84
N ALA A 110 31.67 -52.79 -57.66
CA ALA A 110 32.20 -53.10 -56.33
C ALA A 110 32.39 -51.86 -55.45
N GLU A 111 32.89 -50.75 -56.01
CA GLU A 111 33.08 -49.48 -55.29
C GLU A 111 31.74 -48.91 -54.79
N LYS A 112 30.70 -48.93 -55.63
CA LYS A 112 29.35 -48.51 -55.23
C LYS A 112 28.79 -49.37 -54.09
N ALA A 113 28.87 -50.68 -54.21
CA ALA A 113 28.35 -51.61 -53.18
C ALA A 113 29.08 -51.44 -51.83
N ALA A 114 30.39 -51.19 -51.84
CA ALA A 114 31.16 -50.91 -50.62
C ALA A 114 30.72 -49.58 -49.95
N LYS A 115 30.51 -48.53 -50.75
CA LYS A 115 30.08 -47.21 -50.26
C LYS A 115 28.66 -47.24 -49.71
N GLU A 116 27.74 -47.91 -50.41
CA GLU A 116 26.34 -48.08 -50.01
C GLU A 116 26.21 -48.87 -48.70
N LYS A 117 27.02 -49.92 -48.52
CA LYS A 117 27.08 -50.67 -47.25
C LYS A 117 27.58 -49.79 -46.10
N ALA A 118 28.65 -49.02 -46.30
CA ALA A 118 29.20 -48.13 -45.27
C ALA A 118 28.23 -46.99 -44.88
N GLU A 119 27.45 -46.47 -45.84
CA GLU A 119 26.41 -45.47 -45.58
C GLU A 119 25.23 -46.07 -44.80
N ALA A 120 24.79 -47.29 -45.13
CA ALA A 120 23.78 -48.02 -44.37
C ALA A 120 24.22 -48.32 -42.92
N GLU A 121 25.48 -48.71 -42.73
CA GLU A 121 26.07 -48.99 -41.41
C GLU A 121 26.18 -47.72 -40.55
N ARG A 122 26.59 -46.58 -41.15
CA ARG A 122 26.57 -45.26 -40.49
C ARG A 122 25.14 -44.86 -40.06
N LEU A 123 24.15 -45.03 -40.94
CA LEU A 123 22.75 -44.69 -40.66
C LEU A 123 22.12 -45.60 -39.58
N ALA A 124 22.55 -46.87 -39.49
CA ALA A 124 22.15 -47.76 -38.41
C ALA A 124 22.74 -47.32 -37.05
N ALA A 125 24.03 -46.98 -37.02
CA ALA A 125 24.70 -46.48 -35.82
C ALA A 125 24.12 -45.13 -35.35
N GLU A 126 23.83 -44.21 -36.27
CA GLU A 126 23.20 -42.91 -35.97
C GLU A 126 21.80 -43.08 -35.36
N LYS A 127 20.97 -43.99 -35.92
CA LYS A 127 19.66 -44.33 -35.35
C LYS A 127 19.78 -44.89 -33.94
N ALA A 128 20.64 -45.88 -33.72
CA ALA A 128 20.82 -46.50 -32.41
C ALA A 128 21.35 -45.50 -31.35
N ALA A 129 22.27 -44.60 -31.73
CA ALA A 129 22.76 -43.54 -30.86
C ALA A 129 21.65 -42.53 -30.50
N LYS A 130 20.84 -42.13 -31.48
CA LYS A 130 19.71 -41.20 -31.28
C LYS A 130 18.60 -41.80 -30.42
N GLU A 131 18.25 -43.06 -30.66
CA GLU A 131 17.23 -43.81 -29.91
C GLU A 131 17.66 -44.03 -28.45
N LYS A 132 18.93 -44.36 -28.21
CA LYS A 132 19.50 -44.42 -26.86
C LYS A 132 19.46 -43.06 -26.15
N ALA A 133 19.87 -41.98 -26.83
CA ALA A 133 19.85 -40.62 -26.26
C ALA A 133 18.42 -40.13 -25.97
N GLU A 134 17.43 -40.50 -26.80
CA GLU A 134 16.02 -40.19 -26.55
C GLU A 134 15.45 -40.99 -25.37
N ALA A 135 15.79 -42.28 -25.24
CA ALA A 135 15.45 -43.08 -24.07
C ALA A 135 16.07 -42.54 -22.78
N GLU A 136 17.34 -42.13 -22.81
CA GLU A 136 18.05 -41.52 -21.68
C GLU A 136 17.44 -40.16 -21.30
N ARG A 137 17.11 -39.31 -22.27
CA ARG A 137 16.36 -38.06 -22.05
C ARG A 137 15.01 -38.31 -21.39
N LEU A 138 14.23 -39.28 -21.87
CA LEU A 138 12.92 -39.62 -21.33
C LEU A 138 13.00 -40.24 -19.92
N ALA A 139 14.06 -40.98 -19.61
CA ALA A 139 14.32 -41.48 -18.26
C ALA A 139 14.66 -40.33 -17.30
N ALA A 140 15.55 -39.41 -17.71
CA ALA A 140 15.92 -38.24 -16.94
C ALA A 140 14.72 -37.28 -16.73
N GLU A 141 13.88 -37.08 -17.76
CA GLU A 141 12.66 -36.27 -17.66
C GLU A 141 11.65 -36.87 -16.68
N LYS A 142 11.43 -38.19 -16.72
CA LYS A 142 10.59 -38.90 -15.74
C LYS A 142 11.12 -38.75 -14.31
N ALA A 143 12.40 -39.03 -14.08
CA ALA A 143 13.01 -38.93 -12.76
C ALA A 143 13.00 -37.49 -12.21
N ALA A 144 13.24 -36.48 -13.06
CA ALA A 144 13.12 -35.08 -12.69
C ALA A 144 11.67 -34.69 -12.34
N LYS A 145 10.68 -35.21 -13.08
CA LYS A 145 9.26 -34.98 -12.80
C LYS A 145 8.82 -35.66 -11.50
N GLU A 146 9.19 -36.92 -11.27
CA GLU A 146 8.91 -37.63 -10.00
C GLU A 146 9.53 -36.91 -8.81
N LYS A 147 10.79 -36.47 -8.92
CA LYS A 147 11.44 -35.69 -7.86
C LYS A 147 10.70 -34.37 -7.59
N ALA A 148 10.34 -33.62 -8.63
CA ALA A 148 9.61 -32.36 -8.48
C ALA A 148 8.19 -32.55 -7.93
N GLU A 149 7.52 -33.67 -8.27
CA GLU A 149 6.20 -34.03 -7.75
C GLU A 149 6.26 -34.45 -6.27
N ALA A 150 7.28 -35.22 -5.89
CA ALA A 150 7.56 -35.58 -4.49
C ALA A 150 7.95 -34.34 -3.65
N GLU A 151 8.79 -33.45 -4.18
CA GLU A 151 9.20 -32.20 -3.53
C GLU A 151 7.99 -31.25 -3.34
N ARG A 152 7.13 -31.13 -4.35
CA ARG A 152 5.85 -30.40 -4.24
C ARG A 152 4.93 -31.00 -3.17
N LEU A 153 4.78 -32.32 -3.13
CA LEU A 153 3.93 -32.99 -2.14
C LEU A 153 4.48 -32.88 -0.71
N ALA A 154 5.81 -32.89 -0.53
CA ALA A 154 6.45 -32.62 0.75
C ALA A 154 6.24 -31.17 1.19
N ALA A 155 6.41 -30.21 0.28
CA ALA A 155 6.14 -28.79 0.56
C ALA A 155 4.66 -28.50 0.87
N GLU A 156 3.72 -29.16 0.18
CA GLU A 156 2.28 -29.03 0.45
C GLU A 156 1.90 -29.57 1.84
N LYS A 157 2.47 -30.73 2.24
CA LYS A 157 2.28 -31.28 3.58
C LYS A 157 2.84 -30.35 4.65
N ALA A 158 4.09 -29.92 4.52
CA ALA A 158 4.72 -29.00 5.48
C ALA A 158 3.96 -27.66 5.59
N ALA A 159 3.41 -27.15 4.48
CA ALA A 159 2.56 -25.95 4.49
C ALA A 159 1.22 -26.18 5.23
N LYS A 160 0.58 -27.33 5.03
CA LYS A 160 -0.65 -27.72 5.75
C LYS A 160 -0.40 -27.94 7.24
N GLU A 161 0.64 -28.68 7.60
CA GLU A 161 1.04 -28.93 9.00
C GLU A 161 1.36 -27.61 9.71
N LYS A 162 2.10 -26.69 9.07
CA LYS A 162 2.34 -25.36 9.63
C LYS A 162 1.03 -24.57 9.81
N ALA A 163 0.16 -24.51 8.79
CA ALA A 163 -1.09 -23.77 8.86
C ALA A 163 -2.06 -24.33 9.93
N GLU A 164 -2.07 -25.64 10.14
CA GLU A 164 -2.84 -26.29 11.20
C GLU A 164 -2.27 -26.01 12.59
N ALA A 165 -0.94 -26.05 12.76
CA ALA A 165 -0.29 -25.65 14.00
C ALA A 165 -0.53 -24.15 14.33
N GLU A 166 -0.50 -23.28 13.32
CA GLU A 166 -0.79 -21.85 13.44
C GLU A 166 -2.26 -21.60 13.82
N ARG A 167 -3.21 -22.34 13.21
CA ARG A 167 -4.63 -22.33 13.60
C ARG A 167 -4.83 -22.77 15.04
N LEU A 168 -4.23 -23.89 15.45
CA LEU A 168 -4.36 -24.43 16.81
C LEU A 168 -3.73 -23.51 17.87
N ALA A 169 -2.62 -22.84 17.54
CA ALA A 169 -2.02 -21.83 18.40
C ALA A 169 -2.93 -20.60 18.57
N ALA A 170 -3.53 -20.11 17.48
CA ALA A 170 -4.48 -18.99 17.52
C ALA A 170 -5.78 -19.35 18.27
N GLU A 171 -6.33 -20.54 18.03
CA GLU A 171 -7.50 -21.06 18.75
C GLU A 171 -7.23 -21.16 20.24
N LYS A 172 -6.07 -21.71 20.64
CA LYS A 172 -5.67 -21.78 22.05
C LYS A 172 -5.48 -20.39 22.66
N ALA A 173 -4.86 -19.44 21.95
CA ALA A 173 -4.67 -18.08 22.46
C ALA A 173 -6.00 -17.35 22.67
N GLU A 174 -6.98 -17.55 21.78
CA GLU A 174 -8.34 -17.01 21.97
C GLU A 174 -9.09 -17.71 23.11
N GLN A 175 -8.92 -19.04 23.29
CA GLN A 175 -9.47 -19.73 24.46
C GLN A 175 -8.87 -19.22 25.78
N GLU A 176 -7.56 -18.97 25.84
CA GLU A 176 -6.89 -18.39 27.02
C GLU A 176 -7.35 -16.94 27.28
N ARG A 177 -7.51 -16.13 26.22
CA ARG A 177 -8.10 -14.77 26.30
C ARG A 177 -9.55 -14.80 26.82
N GLN A 178 -10.42 -15.62 26.23
CA GLN A 178 -11.83 -15.72 26.64
C GLN A 178 -11.97 -16.27 28.07
N ALA A 179 -11.18 -17.27 28.46
CA ALA A 179 -11.14 -17.75 29.84
C ALA A 179 -10.71 -16.65 30.83
N LYS A 180 -9.82 -15.74 30.41
CA LYS A 180 -9.38 -14.61 31.22
C LYS A 180 -10.44 -13.50 31.30
N ILE A 181 -11.12 -13.18 30.19
CA ILE A 181 -12.29 -12.28 30.20
C ILE A 181 -13.39 -12.82 31.13
N ALA A 182 -13.67 -14.12 31.07
CA ALA A 182 -14.67 -14.76 31.94
C ALA A 182 -14.30 -14.72 33.44
N GLN A 183 -13.01 -14.64 33.80
CA GLN A 183 -12.57 -14.41 35.18
C GLN A 183 -12.69 -12.95 35.62
N LEU A 184 -12.43 -12.00 34.71
CA LEU A 184 -12.34 -10.57 35.04
C LEU A 184 -13.69 -9.84 34.91
N LYS A 185 -14.49 -10.12 33.87
CA LYS A 185 -15.79 -9.45 33.62
C LYS A 185 -16.72 -9.44 34.86
N PRO A 186 -16.88 -10.53 35.65
CA PRO A 186 -17.73 -10.50 36.84
C PRO A 186 -17.27 -9.48 37.89
N ILE A 187 -15.97 -9.25 38.04
CA ILE A 187 -15.39 -8.30 39.00
C ILE A 187 -15.72 -6.86 38.59
N ALA A 188 -15.70 -6.57 37.28
CA ALA A 188 -16.12 -5.27 36.75
C ALA A 188 -17.63 -5.03 36.90
N VAL A 189 -18.45 -6.08 36.78
CA VAL A 189 -19.90 -5.99 37.07
C VAL A 189 -20.17 -5.85 38.57
N GLU A 190 -19.37 -6.48 39.45
CA GLU A 190 -19.43 -6.28 40.91
C GLU A 190 -19.08 -4.84 41.30
N ALA A 191 -18.10 -4.23 40.62
CA ALA A 191 -17.81 -2.79 40.71
C ALA A 191 -18.90 -1.90 40.09
N GLY A 192 -19.98 -2.46 39.54
CA GLY A 192 -21.15 -1.73 39.05
C GLY A 192 -21.06 -1.23 37.61
N LEU A 193 -20.13 -1.73 36.80
CA LEU A 193 -20.07 -1.44 35.36
C LEU A 193 -21.12 -2.26 34.59
N ASP A 194 -21.63 -1.72 33.48
CA ASP A 194 -22.50 -2.49 32.58
C ASP A 194 -21.73 -3.62 31.89
N GLU A 195 -22.43 -4.63 31.39
CA GLU A 195 -21.81 -5.81 30.79
C GLU A 195 -20.87 -5.53 29.60
N GLY A 196 -21.14 -4.51 28.79
CA GLY A 196 -20.32 -4.18 27.62
C GLY A 196 -19.04 -3.45 28.02
N THR A 197 -19.16 -2.48 28.92
CA THR A 197 -18.01 -1.79 29.52
C THR A 197 -17.15 -2.74 30.33
N ALA A 198 -17.75 -3.63 31.13
CA ALA A 198 -17.05 -4.63 31.92
C ALA A 198 -16.26 -5.63 31.05
N GLU A 199 -16.82 -6.06 29.92
CA GLU A 199 -16.14 -6.95 28.97
C GLU A 199 -14.98 -6.25 28.27
N SER A 200 -15.18 -5.01 27.81
CA SER A 200 -14.12 -4.22 27.17
C SER A 200 -12.97 -3.88 28.13
N LEU A 201 -13.27 -3.58 29.40
CA LEU A 201 -12.26 -3.30 30.41
C LEU A 201 -11.47 -4.56 30.79
N ALA A 202 -12.13 -5.72 30.87
CA ALA A 202 -11.49 -7.02 31.09
C ALA A 202 -10.52 -7.39 29.95
N ASP A 203 -10.93 -7.19 28.69
CA ASP A 203 -10.11 -7.45 27.50
C ASP A 203 -8.87 -6.54 27.40
N GLN A 204 -8.98 -5.30 27.88
CA GLN A 204 -7.83 -4.39 27.96
C GLN A 204 -6.83 -4.76 29.07
N ASN A 205 -7.20 -5.64 30.01
CA ASN A 205 -6.44 -5.95 31.23
C ASN A 205 -6.14 -7.44 31.43
N LEU A 206 -6.09 -8.24 30.36
CA LEU A 206 -5.82 -9.68 30.40
C LEU A 206 -4.55 -10.09 31.17
N SER A 207 -3.55 -9.20 31.26
CA SER A 207 -2.30 -9.42 32.00
C SER A 207 -2.42 -9.27 33.52
N LYS A 208 -3.57 -8.81 34.04
CA LYS A 208 -3.76 -8.48 35.47
C LYS A 208 -4.24 -9.65 36.31
N THR A 209 -3.83 -9.67 37.58
CA THR A 209 -4.46 -10.52 38.60
C THR A 209 -5.88 -10.03 38.91
N PRO A 210 -6.78 -10.88 39.44
CA PRO A 210 -8.11 -10.45 39.88
C PRO A 210 -8.10 -9.26 40.84
N ASP A 211 -7.16 -9.24 41.80
CA ASP A 211 -7.07 -8.19 42.82
C ASP A 211 -6.54 -6.85 42.27
N GLU A 212 -5.62 -6.88 41.30
CA GLU A 212 -5.25 -5.67 40.54
C GLU A 212 -6.42 -5.17 39.69
N PHE A 213 -7.13 -6.09 39.02
CA PHE A 213 -8.23 -5.75 38.14
C PHE A 213 -9.43 -5.18 38.90
N LYS A 214 -9.71 -5.65 40.12
CA LYS A 214 -10.77 -5.10 40.98
C LYS A 214 -10.57 -3.60 41.20
N LYS A 215 -9.36 -3.18 41.57
CA LYS A 215 -9.03 -1.75 41.74
C LYS A 215 -9.20 -0.97 40.44
N ILE A 216 -8.74 -1.51 39.31
CA ILE A 216 -8.89 -0.89 37.99
C ILE A 216 -10.38 -0.70 37.63
N ALA A 217 -11.25 -1.65 37.97
CA ALA A 217 -12.69 -1.54 37.75
C ALA A 217 -13.37 -0.55 38.70
N GLU A 218 -13.00 -0.55 39.98
CA GLU A 218 -13.47 0.41 41.00
C GLU A 218 -13.07 1.85 40.64
N ASP A 219 -11.80 2.08 40.28
CA ASP A 219 -11.29 3.38 39.80
C ASP A 219 -12.01 3.81 38.52
N TYR A 220 -12.20 2.90 37.55
CA TYR A 220 -12.86 3.21 36.29
C TYR A 220 -14.34 3.58 36.48
N LYS A 221 -15.06 2.85 37.35
CA LYS A 221 -16.44 3.18 37.75
C LYS A 221 -16.50 4.56 38.41
N LEU A 222 -15.59 4.83 39.36
CA LEU A 222 -15.52 6.11 40.06
C LEU A 222 -15.32 7.28 39.07
N GLN A 223 -14.46 7.12 38.05
CA GLN A 223 -14.28 8.15 37.02
C GLN A 223 -15.54 8.35 36.15
N LEU A 224 -16.28 7.28 35.82
CA LEU A 224 -17.57 7.40 35.12
C LEU A 224 -18.61 8.16 35.95
N ASP A 225 -18.75 7.82 37.24
CA ASP A 225 -19.72 8.46 38.14
C ASP A 225 -19.40 9.95 38.34
N ILE A 226 -18.11 10.28 38.53
CA ILE A 226 -17.61 11.66 38.57
C ILE A 226 -17.97 12.41 37.28
N ALA A 227 -17.70 11.83 36.11
CA ALA A 227 -18.00 12.45 34.82
C ALA A 227 -19.51 12.67 34.60
N GLN A 228 -20.34 11.68 34.92
CA GLN A 228 -21.80 11.76 34.82
C GLN A 228 -22.37 12.80 35.78
N ALA A 229 -21.94 12.80 37.05
CA ALA A 229 -22.46 13.72 38.06
C ALA A 229 -22.10 15.18 37.75
N LYS A 230 -20.85 15.45 37.32
CA LYS A 230 -20.39 16.78 36.89
C LYS A 230 -21.02 17.22 35.57
N GLY A 231 -21.18 16.30 34.62
CA GLY A 231 -21.81 16.56 33.31
C GLY A 231 -21.02 17.51 32.41
N ILE A 232 -19.69 17.52 32.54
CA ILE A 232 -18.76 18.32 31.73
C ILE A 232 -17.56 17.50 31.29
N SER A 233 -16.90 17.90 30.19
CA SER A 233 -15.64 17.29 29.75
C SER A 233 -14.43 18.00 30.38
N ASN A 234 -13.55 17.21 31.02
CA ASN A 234 -12.26 17.69 31.52
C ASN A 234 -11.34 18.24 30.41
N GLY A 235 -11.58 17.88 29.14
CA GLY A 235 -10.84 18.42 27.98
C GLY A 235 -11.29 19.83 27.58
N THR A 236 -12.52 20.23 27.90
CA THR A 236 -13.03 21.60 27.72
C THR A 236 -12.75 22.49 28.93
N TYR A 237 -12.74 21.88 30.12
CA TYR A 237 -12.55 22.57 31.40
C TYR A 237 -11.46 21.84 32.20
N PRO A 238 -10.19 22.30 32.17
CA PRO A 238 -9.12 21.62 32.88
C PRO A 238 -9.33 21.61 34.41
N VAL A 239 -9.03 20.48 35.05
CA VAL A 239 -9.14 20.34 36.51
C VAL A 239 -8.15 21.28 37.22
N GLY A 240 -8.60 21.97 38.27
CA GLY A 240 -7.85 22.96 39.05
C GLY A 240 -7.94 24.40 38.52
N LEU A 241 -8.52 24.63 37.33
CA LEU A 241 -8.61 25.95 36.70
C LEU A 241 -10.04 26.51 36.71
N ILE A 242 -10.16 27.83 36.82
CA ILE A 242 -11.40 28.56 36.54
C ILE A 242 -11.35 28.99 35.06
N THR A 243 -12.19 28.36 34.24
CA THR A 243 -12.28 28.61 32.80
C THR A 243 -13.36 29.65 32.52
N ASN A 244 -13.06 30.67 31.72
CA ASN A 244 -14.05 31.62 31.20
C ASN A 244 -14.36 31.30 29.72
N ILE A 245 -15.64 31.21 29.38
CA ILE A 245 -16.12 31.02 28.01
C ILE A 245 -17.15 32.11 27.67
N SER A 246 -16.87 32.90 26.65
CA SER A 246 -17.80 33.91 26.13
C SER A 246 -19.11 33.27 25.66
N GLY A 247 -20.24 33.83 26.09
CA GLY A 247 -21.56 33.39 25.70
C GLY A 247 -22.01 33.94 24.34
N SER A 248 -23.11 33.41 23.81
CA SER A 248 -23.74 33.93 22.60
C SER A 248 -24.55 35.21 22.89
N GLY A 249 -24.08 36.35 22.37
CA GLY A 249 -24.82 37.61 22.39
C GLY A 249 -23.94 38.78 21.97
N LEU A 250 -24.50 39.99 22.02
CA LEU A 250 -23.69 41.21 21.94
C LEU A 250 -22.88 41.37 23.23
N SER A 251 -21.71 41.99 23.12
CA SER A 251 -20.87 42.35 24.25
C SER A 251 -20.35 43.78 24.10
N SER A 252 -20.20 44.47 25.22
CA SER A 252 -19.56 45.77 25.32
C SER A 252 -18.64 45.79 26.55
N VAL A 253 -17.44 46.32 26.39
CA VAL A 253 -16.45 46.45 27.47
C VAL A 253 -15.75 47.80 27.32
N GLU A 254 -15.86 48.65 28.34
CA GLU A 254 -15.09 49.88 28.49
C GLU A 254 -14.12 49.68 29.65
N THR A 255 -12.84 50.00 29.46
CA THR A 255 -11.83 49.96 30.54
C THR A 255 -11.05 51.27 30.58
N ILE A 256 -11.03 51.91 31.75
CA ILE A 256 -10.30 53.14 32.02
C ILE A 256 -9.52 52.93 33.34
N ASN A 257 -8.20 52.83 33.23
CA ASN A 257 -7.32 52.43 34.33
C ASN A 257 -7.79 51.10 34.98
N ALA A 258 -7.95 51.07 36.30
CA ALA A 258 -8.44 49.90 37.03
C ALA A 258 -9.96 49.71 36.96
N LEU A 259 -10.75 50.62 36.38
CA LEU A 259 -12.20 50.48 36.26
C LEU A 259 -12.54 49.83 34.92
N THR A 260 -13.24 48.69 34.97
CA THR A 260 -13.88 48.08 33.81
C THR A 260 -15.40 48.10 33.99
N LYS A 261 -16.12 48.57 32.97
CA LYS A 261 -17.56 48.38 32.81
C LYS A 261 -17.76 47.37 31.69
N ALA A 262 -18.63 46.39 31.90
CA ALA A 262 -18.91 45.37 30.90
C ALA A 262 -20.39 45.01 30.91
N ASP A 263 -20.98 44.86 29.72
CA ASP A 263 -22.19 44.07 29.52
C ASP A 263 -21.82 42.95 28.55
N ARG A 264 -21.82 41.71 29.04
CA ARG A 264 -21.51 40.53 28.23
C ARG A 264 -22.10 39.24 28.81
N PRO A 265 -22.72 38.38 28.00
CA PRO A 265 -23.03 37.01 28.41
C PRO A 265 -21.74 36.18 28.45
N HIS A 266 -21.48 35.47 29.55
CA HIS A 266 -20.36 34.53 29.65
C HIS A 266 -20.56 33.50 30.76
N LYS A 267 -19.92 32.34 30.59
CA LYS A 267 -19.91 31.24 31.56
C LYS A 267 -18.54 31.17 32.23
N MET A 268 -18.52 31.03 33.56
CA MET A 268 -17.35 30.61 34.31
C MET A 268 -17.54 29.21 34.86
N VAL A 269 -16.50 28.38 34.74
CA VAL A 269 -16.49 26.98 35.22
C VAL A 269 -15.22 26.71 36.01
N TYR A 270 -15.35 26.49 37.31
CA TYR A 270 -14.26 25.94 38.13
C TYR A 270 -14.42 24.43 38.21
N ASN A 271 -13.50 23.70 37.58
CA ASN A 271 -13.51 22.24 37.59
C ASN A 271 -12.56 21.71 38.69
N GLN A 272 -13.07 20.96 39.65
CA GLN A 272 -12.30 20.23 40.66
C GLN A 272 -12.27 18.73 40.31
N PRO A 273 -11.51 17.86 40.98
CA PRO A 273 -11.57 16.42 40.73
C PRO A 273 -13.00 15.83 40.79
N TYR A 274 -13.68 15.90 41.93
CA TYR A 274 -15.01 15.30 42.18
C TYR A 274 -16.19 16.22 41.85
N SER A 275 -15.98 17.54 41.84
CA SER A 275 -17.02 18.56 41.66
C SER A 275 -16.70 19.61 40.59
N VAL A 276 -17.71 20.42 40.25
CA VAL A 276 -17.63 21.55 39.34
C VAL A 276 -18.59 22.65 39.79
N VAL A 277 -18.10 23.89 39.80
CA VAL A 277 -18.92 25.09 40.04
C VAL A 277 -19.11 25.80 38.70
N ILE A 278 -20.36 25.90 38.25
CA ILE A 278 -20.75 26.50 36.97
C ILE A 278 -21.55 27.76 37.25
N ALA A 279 -21.11 28.90 36.73
CA ALA A 279 -21.84 30.15 36.76
C ALA A 279 -22.12 30.66 35.36
N ASP A 280 -23.34 31.10 35.11
CA ASP A 280 -23.72 31.87 33.95
C ASP A 280 -24.02 33.31 34.39
N TYR A 281 -23.38 34.27 33.72
CA TYR A 281 -23.52 35.71 33.95
C TYR A 281 -23.96 36.40 32.65
N SER A 282 -24.88 37.36 32.72
CA SER A 282 -25.31 38.17 31.58
C SER A 282 -25.82 39.54 32.05
N GLY A 283 -25.66 40.60 31.26
CA GLY A 283 -26.01 41.97 31.64
C GLY A 283 -24.82 42.78 32.20
N TYR A 284 -25.13 43.96 32.73
CA TYR A 284 -24.14 44.98 33.08
C TYR A 284 -23.48 44.82 34.45
N VAL A 285 -22.16 45.02 34.52
CA VAL A 285 -21.36 45.08 35.75
C VAL A 285 -20.27 46.16 35.63
N ALA A 286 -20.00 46.86 36.74
CA ALA A 286 -18.86 47.77 36.86
C ALA A 286 -17.95 47.31 38.01
N TYR A 287 -16.65 47.10 37.75
CA TYR A 287 -15.73 46.47 38.69
C TYR A 287 -14.28 46.96 38.57
N ASN A 288 -13.49 46.70 39.61
CA ASN A 288 -12.04 46.90 39.62
C ASN A 288 -11.36 45.69 38.95
N ASN A 289 -10.69 45.91 37.82
CA ASN A 289 -10.06 44.84 37.03
C ASN A 289 -8.73 44.32 37.61
N GLN A 290 -8.24 44.88 38.72
CA GLN A 290 -7.06 44.40 39.44
C GLN A 290 -7.44 43.57 40.67
N THR A 291 -8.53 43.92 41.37
CA THR A 291 -8.94 43.30 42.64
C THR A 291 -10.25 42.52 42.59
N GLY A 292 -10.98 42.57 41.47
CA GLY A 292 -12.29 41.93 41.33
C GLY A 292 -13.42 42.60 42.12
N LYS A 293 -13.16 43.71 42.81
CA LYS A 293 -14.18 44.46 43.58
C LYS A 293 -15.27 44.96 42.65
N ILE A 294 -16.51 44.56 42.89
CA ILE A 294 -17.67 45.05 42.12
C ILE A 294 -18.20 46.35 42.74
N PHE A 295 -18.60 47.31 41.91
CA PHE A 295 -19.13 48.62 42.27
C PHE A 295 -20.62 48.77 41.91
N SER A 296 -21.08 48.14 40.82
CA SER A 296 -22.49 47.97 40.45
C SER A 296 -22.63 46.62 39.76
N ASP A 297 -23.73 45.90 40.04
CA ASP A 297 -23.95 44.55 39.51
C ASP A 297 -25.41 44.34 39.12
N ASP A 298 -25.73 44.78 37.91
CA ASP A 298 -27.07 44.71 37.31
C ASP A 298 -27.27 43.42 36.49
N ARG A 299 -26.29 42.51 36.52
CA ARG A 299 -26.33 41.19 35.84
C ARG A 299 -27.50 40.32 36.30
N ILE A 300 -28.00 39.49 35.40
CA ILE A 300 -28.64 38.22 35.76
C ILE A 300 -27.51 37.20 35.94
N SER A 301 -27.48 36.52 37.08
CA SER A 301 -26.48 35.51 37.40
C SER A 301 -27.14 34.25 37.97
N SER A 302 -26.58 33.09 37.65
CA SER A 302 -27.04 31.81 38.16
C SER A 302 -25.86 30.86 38.35
N ILE A 303 -25.70 30.37 39.57
CA ILE A 303 -24.58 29.53 40.00
C ILE A 303 -25.11 28.18 40.47
N HIS A 304 -24.58 27.13 39.86
CA HIS A 304 -24.89 25.73 40.11
C HIS A 304 -23.62 24.97 40.49
N VAL A 305 -23.73 24.08 41.47
CA VAL A 305 -22.66 23.14 41.81
C VAL A 305 -23.10 21.74 41.43
N ARG A 306 -22.21 20.97 40.79
CA ARG A 306 -22.44 19.58 40.39
C ARG A 306 -21.23 18.74 40.78
N GLY A 307 -21.40 17.44 40.93
CA GLY A 307 -20.32 16.54 41.33
C GLY A 307 -20.82 15.28 41.99
N LEU A 308 -19.90 14.34 42.21
CA LEU A 308 -20.16 13.17 43.05
C LEU A 308 -20.27 13.64 44.50
N LYS A 309 -21.50 13.89 44.98
CA LYS A 309 -21.76 14.30 46.37
C LYS A 309 -21.28 13.20 47.32
N THR A 310 -20.71 13.61 48.46
CA THR A 310 -20.42 12.68 49.57
C THR A 310 -21.73 12.20 50.18
N ALA A 311 -21.85 10.90 50.47
CA ALA A 311 -22.96 10.35 51.24
C ALA A 311 -22.91 10.86 52.69
N GLU A 312 -24.04 11.05 53.36
CA GLU A 312 -24.09 11.70 54.68
C GLU A 312 -23.33 10.90 55.75
N GLU A 313 -23.40 9.57 55.65
CA GLU A 313 -22.68 8.58 56.44
C GLU A 313 -21.16 8.53 56.16
N ALA A 314 -20.72 9.07 55.03
CA ALA A 314 -19.31 9.10 54.60
C ALA A 314 -18.64 10.47 54.84
N ILE A 315 -19.38 11.47 55.33
CA ILE A 315 -18.79 12.70 55.88
C ILE A 315 -18.11 12.33 57.21
N PRO A 316 -16.84 12.74 57.45
CA PRO A 316 -16.17 12.47 58.71
C PRO A 316 -16.95 12.91 59.95
N ASN A 317 -16.77 12.19 61.06
CA ASN A 317 -17.51 12.39 62.32
C ASN A 317 -16.60 12.81 63.49
N GLU A 318 -15.29 12.91 63.26
CA GLU A 318 -14.29 13.30 64.27
C GLU A 318 -13.16 14.11 63.63
N GLY A 319 -12.47 14.89 64.46
CA GLY A 319 -11.39 15.78 64.04
C GLY A 319 -11.85 17.07 63.34
N THR A 320 -10.88 17.83 62.82
CA THR A 320 -11.09 19.09 62.11
C THR A 320 -10.30 19.12 60.81
N ALA A 321 -10.77 19.87 59.81
CA ALA A 321 -10.03 20.05 58.57
C ALA A 321 -10.29 21.42 57.91
N THR A 322 -9.24 21.96 57.28
CA THR A 322 -9.35 23.14 56.40
C THR A 322 -9.50 22.69 54.96
N TYR A 323 -10.49 23.25 54.27
CA TYR A 323 -10.65 23.19 52.83
C TYR A 323 -10.11 24.48 52.22
N SER A 324 -9.25 24.34 51.21
CA SER A 324 -8.58 25.46 50.53
C SER A 324 -8.79 25.38 49.04
N GLY A 325 -9.08 26.50 48.38
CA GLY A 325 -9.28 26.54 46.94
C GLY A 325 -9.58 27.92 46.38
N LYS A 326 -10.35 27.96 45.29
CA LYS A 326 -10.60 29.17 44.50
C LYS A 326 -12.06 29.63 44.56
N ALA A 327 -12.24 30.92 44.32
CA ALA A 327 -13.54 31.57 44.17
C ALA A 327 -13.54 32.55 42.99
N PHE A 328 -14.72 32.89 42.47
CA PHE A 328 -14.88 33.85 41.38
C PHE A 328 -16.27 34.49 41.39
N ASN A 329 -16.36 35.74 40.91
CA ASN A 329 -17.59 36.55 40.87
C ASN A 329 -17.95 37.03 39.44
N GLY A 330 -17.34 36.42 38.42
CA GLY A 330 -17.51 36.82 37.02
C GLY A 330 -16.63 37.99 36.56
N THR A 331 -15.74 38.52 37.40
CA THR A 331 -14.81 39.59 37.00
C THR A 331 -13.55 39.06 36.30
N ILE A 332 -13.06 39.82 35.32
CA ILE A 332 -12.01 39.42 34.37
C ILE A 332 -11.06 40.60 34.12
N ARG A 333 -9.77 40.33 34.05
CA ARG A 333 -8.75 41.29 33.57
C ARG A 333 -8.33 40.91 32.15
N SER A 334 -8.38 41.86 31.22
CA SER A 334 -7.85 41.66 29.87
C SER A 334 -6.40 42.13 29.85
N ASP A 335 -5.45 41.19 29.75
CA ASP A 335 -4.03 41.50 29.62
C ASP A 335 -3.66 41.58 28.13
N TYR A 336 -3.00 42.66 27.70
CA TYR A 336 -2.39 42.72 26.38
C TYR A 336 -0.96 42.20 26.42
N ASP A 337 -0.67 41.22 25.59
CA ASP A 337 0.67 40.74 25.28
C ASP A 337 0.98 40.96 23.78
N TRP A 338 2.26 41.10 23.44
CA TRP A 338 2.69 41.47 22.09
C TRP A 338 2.87 40.28 21.13
N GLU A 339 3.03 39.05 21.65
CA GLU A 339 3.06 37.82 20.84
C GLU A 339 1.64 37.23 20.67
N THR A 340 0.83 37.29 21.72
CA THR A 340 -0.47 36.60 21.82
C THR A 340 -1.69 37.51 21.79
N GLY A 341 -1.52 38.83 21.89
CA GLY A 341 -2.61 39.81 21.84
C GLY A 341 -3.37 39.96 23.16
N PHE A 342 -4.66 40.29 23.09
CA PHE A 342 -5.53 40.41 24.27
C PHE A 342 -5.94 39.04 24.81
N THR A 343 -5.58 38.75 26.05
CA THR A 343 -5.94 37.52 26.78
C THR A 343 -6.78 37.86 28.01
N ASP A 344 -8.04 37.44 28.02
CA ASP A 344 -8.94 37.57 29.16
C ASP A 344 -8.62 36.53 30.24
N LYS A 345 -8.24 36.99 31.44
CA LYS A 345 -7.92 36.16 32.61
C LYS A 345 -8.95 36.38 33.71
N VAL A 346 -9.46 35.30 34.29
CA VAL A 346 -10.36 35.36 35.45
C VAL A 346 -9.63 35.99 36.64
N ILE A 347 -10.31 36.87 37.38
CA ILE A 347 -9.80 37.34 38.68
C ILE A 347 -10.16 36.25 39.70
N GLU A 348 -9.18 35.40 40.03
CA GLU A 348 -9.34 34.31 40.98
C GLU A 348 -9.24 34.82 42.42
N GLY A 349 -10.34 34.69 43.18
CA GLY A 349 -10.33 34.77 44.63
C GLY A 349 -9.88 33.44 45.26
N LYS A 350 -9.66 33.46 46.58
CA LYS A 350 -9.29 32.27 47.37
C LYS A 350 -10.34 32.01 48.43
N VAL A 351 -10.73 30.75 48.62
CA VAL A 351 -11.57 30.32 49.74
C VAL A 351 -10.75 29.51 50.73
N THR A 352 -10.94 29.82 52.01
CA THR A 352 -10.45 29.03 53.16
C THR A 352 -11.65 28.72 54.03
N TYR A 353 -11.98 27.45 54.23
CA TYR A 353 -13.16 27.04 55.00
C TYR A 353 -12.81 25.91 55.97
N ASN A 354 -13.04 26.14 57.26
CA ASN A 354 -12.73 25.19 58.32
C ASN A 354 -13.98 24.42 58.71
N VAL A 355 -13.85 23.11 58.89
CA VAL A 355 -14.91 22.22 59.38
C VAL A 355 -14.42 21.51 60.64
N ASP A 356 -15.25 21.55 61.68
CA ASP A 356 -15.13 20.72 62.87
C ASP A 356 -16.17 19.61 62.77
N PHE A 357 -15.69 18.38 62.53
CA PHE A 357 -16.55 17.22 62.35
C PHE A 357 -17.13 16.71 63.67
N ASN A 358 -16.43 16.91 64.79
CA ASN A 358 -16.92 16.53 66.13
C ASN A 358 -18.14 17.37 66.51
N ASN A 359 -18.05 18.69 66.31
CA ASN A 359 -19.12 19.64 66.61
C ASN A 359 -20.12 19.80 65.44
N ARG A 360 -19.87 19.15 64.29
CA ARG A 360 -20.65 19.22 63.04
C ARG A 360 -20.94 20.67 62.60
N ILE A 361 -19.90 21.52 62.62
CA ILE A 361 -19.98 22.94 62.24
C ILE A 361 -18.87 23.33 61.25
N GLY A 362 -19.07 24.42 60.53
CA GLY A 362 -18.02 25.03 59.71
C GLY A 362 -18.18 26.53 59.52
N SER A 363 -17.09 27.21 59.20
CA SER A 363 -17.01 28.65 58.92
C SER A 363 -15.78 28.95 58.05
N GLY A 364 -15.74 30.11 57.41
CA GLY A 364 -14.61 30.45 56.53
C GLY A 364 -14.64 31.86 55.97
N GLU A 365 -13.80 32.07 54.97
CA GLU A 365 -13.59 33.37 54.33
C GLU A 365 -13.30 33.20 52.83
N ILE A 366 -13.74 34.16 52.02
CA ILE A 366 -13.32 34.31 50.62
C ILE A 366 -12.59 35.66 50.48
N THR A 367 -11.35 35.61 50.01
CA THR A 367 -10.47 36.78 49.84
C THR A 367 -10.15 37.05 48.37
N GLY A 368 -9.73 38.27 48.04
CA GLY A 368 -9.22 38.62 46.70
C GLY A 368 -10.27 38.91 45.63
N LEU A 369 -11.53 39.14 46.01
CA LEU A 369 -12.64 39.56 45.13
C LEU A 369 -13.19 40.95 45.54
N GLY A 370 -12.29 41.82 46.01
CA GLY A 370 -12.58 43.13 46.56
C GLY A 370 -12.46 43.13 48.08
N ASP A 371 -13.55 43.49 48.76
CA ASP A 371 -13.63 43.35 50.23
C ASP A 371 -13.86 41.88 50.57
N ASP A 372 -13.24 41.39 51.64
CA ASP A 372 -13.31 39.98 52.01
C ASP A 372 -14.73 39.56 52.45
N VAL A 373 -15.05 38.28 52.23
CA VAL A 373 -16.39 37.71 52.43
C VAL A 373 -16.35 36.71 53.58
N ILE A 374 -16.95 37.08 54.69
CA ILE A 374 -17.08 36.20 55.86
C ILE A 374 -18.20 35.19 55.59
N LEU A 375 -17.86 33.91 55.71
CA LEU A 375 -18.78 32.78 55.67
C LEU A 375 -19.06 32.37 57.13
N GLU A 376 -20.12 32.94 57.70
CA GLU A 376 -20.49 32.80 59.12
C GLU A 376 -20.69 31.33 59.52
N GLN A 377 -20.58 31.03 60.81
CA GLN A 377 -20.70 29.64 61.28
C GLN A 377 -22.05 29.02 60.88
N GLY A 378 -21.99 27.84 60.27
CA GLY A 378 -23.13 26.99 59.95
C GLY A 378 -22.97 25.59 60.55
N ALA A 379 -24.07 24.85 60.63
CA ALA A 379 -24.07 23.43 61.00
C ALA A 379 -24.11 22.55 59.75
N ILE A 380 -23.50 21.36 59.82
CA ILE A 380 -23.62 20.32 58.80
C ILE A 380 -25.02 19.72 58.88
N SER A 381 -25.73 19.71 57.75
CA SER A 381 -27.09 19.19 57.64
C SER A 381 -27.24 18.48 56.29
N GLY A 382 -27.42 17.16 56.29
CA GLY A 382 -27.34 16.37 55.06
C GLY A 382 -25.93 16.42 54.47
N THR A 383 -25.85 16.61 53.15
CA THR A 383 -24.60 16.61 52.38
C THR A 383 -23.79 17.92 52.47
N GLY A 384 -24.16 18.90 53.30
CA GLY A 384 -23.59 20.24 53.20
C GLY A 384 -23.82 21.17 54.39
N ILE A 385 -23.50 22.45 54.20
CA ILE A 385 -23.67 23.55 55.17
C ILE A 385 -24.33 24.74 54.47
N THR A 386 -25.25 25.41 55.15
CA THR A 386 -25.83 26.69 54.73
C THR A 386 -25.90 27.64 55.91
N SER A 387 -25.40 28.87 55.76
CA SER A 387 -25.45 29.92 56.80
C SER A 387 -25.38 31.32 56.19
N SER A 388 -25.26 32.34 57.03
CA SER A 388 -25.15 33.75 56.62
C SER A 388 -23.80 34.05 55.97
N ALA A 389 -23.80 35.00 55.04
CA ALA A 389 -22.57 35.56 54.45
C ALA A 389 -22.59 37.08 54.56
N ARG A 390 -21.40 37.68 54.69
CA ARG A 390 -21.22 39.15 54.76
C ARG A 390 -20.02 39.58 53.93
N GLN A 391 -20.18 40.62 53.12
CA GLN A 391 -19.10 41.30 52.40
C GLN A 391 -19.21 42.80 52.66
N SER A 392 -18.34 43.35 53.51
CA SER A 392 -18.44 44.75 53.95
C SER A 392 -19.85 45.02 54.54
N TYR A 393 -20.60 45.99 54.02
CA TYR A 393 -22.00 46.25 54.41
C TYR A 393 -23.04 45.31 53.77
N ARG A 394 -22.66 44.52 52.76
CA ARG A 394 -23.56 43.64 52.01
C ARG A 394 -23.80 42.36 52.79
N SER A 395 -25.06 41.94 52.92
CA SER A 395 -25.44 40.72 53.63
C SER A 395 -26.15 39.72 52.71
N GLY A 396 -26.14 38.46 53.13
CA GLY A 396 -26.79 37.37 52.41
C GLY A 396 -26.50 36.02 53.04
N GLN A 397 -26.34 34.99 52.20
CA GLN A 397 -26.17 33.60 52.60
C GLN A 397 -25.11 32.90 51.76
N TYR A 398 -24.52 31.83 52.28
CA TYR A 398 -23.79 30.86 51.47
C TYR A 398 -24.37 29.47 51.65
N SER A 399 -24.18 28.64 50.63
CA SER A 399 -24.49 27.22 50.64
C SER A 399 -23.33 26.45 50.01
N LEU A 400 -22.87 25.38 50.65
CA LEU A 400 -21.91 24.44 50.11
C LEU A 400 -22.34 23.00 50.36
N ASP A 401 -21.89 22.11 49.50
CA ASP A 401 -22.00 20.66 49.63
C ASP A 401 -20.60 20.02 49.68
N PHE A 402 -20.50 18.86 50.32
CA PHE A 402 -19.33 17.99 50.30
C PHE A 402 -19.34 17.08 49.08
N TYR A 403 -18.16 16.88 48.49
CA TYR A 403 -17.96 16.10 47.28
C TYR A 403 -16.76 15.13 47.40
N GLY A 404 -16.83 14.06 46.61
CA GLY A 404 -15.94 12.92 46.66
C GLY A 404 -16.38 11.84 47.67
N PRO A 405 -15.82 10.62 47.61
CA PRO A 405 -16.26 9.50 48.46
C PRO A 405 -16.17 9.72 49.98
N GLU A 406 -15.34 10.65 50.47
CA GLU A 406 -15.08 10.87 51.91
C GLU A 406 -15.05 12.37 52.27
N ALA A 407 -15.77 13.23 51.54
CA ALA A 407 -15.68 14.69 51.64
C ALA A 407 -14.26 15.23 51.41
N GLN A 408 -13.64 14.84 50.29
CA GLN A 408 -12.34 15.39 49.86
C GLN A 408 -12.46 16.81 49.29
N GLU A 409 -13.66 17.24 48.90
CA GLU A 409 -13.94 18.56 48.34
C GLU A 409 -15.15 19.24 48.99
N ILE A 410 -15.18 20.56 48.92
CA ILE A 410 -16.39 21.38 48.98
C ILE A 410 -16.62 22.09 47.64
N GLY A 411 -17.88 22.28 47.30
CA GLY A 411 -18.32 23.16 46.22
C GLY A 411 -19.54 23.95 46.66
N GLY A 412 -19.56 25.26 46.41
CA GLY A 412 -20.58 26.15 46.95
C GLY A 412 -20.73 27.48 46.21
N LYS A 413 -21.65 28.30 46.74
CA LYS A 413 -21.91 29.66 46.27
C LYS A 413 -22.28 30.60 47.39
N VAL A 414 -22.05 31.90 47.16
CA VAL A 414 -22.50 33.01 48.00
C VAL A 414 -23.56 33.81 47.25
N ILE A 415 -24.70 33.98 47.92
CA ILE A 415 -25.81 34.86 47.53
C ILE A 415 -25.68 36.12 48.38
N LEU A 416 -25.52 37.28 47.74
CA LEU A 416 -25.54 38.59 48.41
C LEU A 416 -26.71 39.39 47.85
N GLU A 417 -27.44 40.10 48.73
CA GLU A 417 -28.59 40.95 48.34
C GLU A 417 -29.67 40.21 47.51
N GLY A 418 -29.80 38.90 47.72
CA GLY A 418 -30.74 38.02 47.02
C GLY A 418 -30.24 37.46 45.68
N LYS A 419 -28.99 37.72 45.29
CA LYS A 419 -28.41 37.35 44.00
C LYS A 419 -27.16 36.47 44.12
N ASP A 420 -27.11 35.40 43.32
CA ASP A 420 -25.93 34.54 43.13
C ASP A 420 -24.71 35.39 42.70
N THR A 421 -23.77 35.64 43.62
CA THR A 421 -22.69 36.63 43.41
C THR A 421 -21.31 35.98 43.27
N ILE A 422 -21.03 34.89 44.00
CA ILE A 422 -19.71 34.24 44.02
C ILE A 422 -19.88 32.72 43.94
N GLY A 423 -19.14 32.06 43.06
CA GLY A 423 -18.96 30.60 43.06
C GLY A 423 -17.62 30.25 43.68
N PHE A 424 -17.55 29.18 44.49
CA PHE A 424 -16.31 28.75 45.14
C PHE A 424 -16.22 27.23 45.32
N GLY A 425 -14.99 26.73 45.41
CA GLY A 425 -14.70 25.34 45.75
C GLY A 425 -13.34 25.20 46.41
N GLY A 426 -13.12 24.12 47.14
CA GLY A 426 -11.81 23.81 47.70
C GLY A 426 -11.63 22.34 48.05
N THR A 427 -10.37 21.91 48.04
CA THR A 427 -9.95 20.57 48.44
C THR A 427 -9.60 20.55 49.92
N ARG A 428 -9.96 19.48 50.63
CA ARG A 428 -9.63 19.25 52.04
C ARG A 428 -8.14 18.98 52.22
N GLY A 429 -7.55 19.52 53.30
CA GLY A 429 -6.27 19.04 53.83
C GLY A 429 -6.43 17.76 54.68
N ASP A 430 -5.39 17.44 55.44
CA ASP A 430 -5.40 16.32 56.38
C ASP A 430 -6.32 16.61 57.58
N ILE A 431 -7.11 15.60 58.00
CA ILE A 431 -7.96 15.70 59.19
C ILE A 431 -7.07 15.64 60.44
N GLN A 432 -7.08 16.71 61.23
CA GLN A 432 -6.41 16.78 62.53
C GLN A 432 -7.35 16.20 63.60
N LYS A 433 -6.88 15.25 64.40
CA LYS A 433 -7.65 14.57 65.46
C LYS A 433 -7.15 14.97 66.85
#